data_AF-A0A139IG69-F1
#
_entry.id   AF-A0A139IG69-F1
#
_cell.length_a   1.000
_cell.length_b   1.000
_cell.length_c   1.000
_cell.angle_alpha   90.00
_cell.angle_beta   90.00
_cell.angle_gamma   90.00
#
_symmetry.space_group_name_H-M   'P 1'
#
loop_
_entity.id
_entity.type
_entity.pdbx_description
1 polymer ?
#
loop_
_entity_poly.entity_id
_entity_poly.type
_entity_poly.pdbx_seq_one_letter_code
_entity_poly.pdbx_strand_id
1 'polypeptide(L)'
;MVLPIMDVQENYRDEQACEPLPVQDAWDELWLAPTLRAPEIIVPIGQVPYHSRMTDRQEMLPVCASVLSKEKTDLSLIQTIENVLRHAHRPLSVATGRQMFEPGWDVVEHLSTS
;
A
#
# COMPACT_ATOMS: atom_id res chain seq x y z
N MET A 1 -6.17 8.37 -10.99
CA MET A 1 -6.79 7.04 -10.84
C MET A 1 -6.20 6.41 -9.60
N VAL A 2 -7.02 5.72 -8.81
CA VAL A 2 -6.55 4.97 -7.64
C VAL A 2 -6.63 3.49 -7.99
N LEU A 3 -5.54 2.78 -7.80
CA LEU A 3 -5.41 1.36 -8.11
C LEU A 3 -5.01 0.59 -6.85
N PRO A 4 -5.46 -0.67 -6.69
CA PRO A 4 -4.75 -1.64 -5.89
C PRO A 4 -3.28 -1.78 -6.33
N ILE A 5 -2.49 -2.46 -5.51
CA ILE A 5 -1.09 -2.77 -5.81
C ILE A 5 -0.94 -4.29 -5.85
N MET A 6 -1.37 -4.92 -4.77
CA MET A 6 -1.43 -6.36 -4.60
C MET A 6 -2.28 -6.69 -3.37
N ASP A 7 -2.63 -7.96 -3.22
CA ASP A 7 -3.25 -8.46 -2.00
C ASP A 7 -2.34 -8.26 -0.79
N VAL A 8 -2.93 -7.83 0.32
CA VAL A 8 -2.22 -7.63 1.58
C VAL A 8 -2.07 -8.99 2.26
N GLN A 9 -0.94 -9.63 2.01
CA GLN A 9 -0.58 -10.93 2.56
C GLN A 9 0.90 -10.98 2.93
N GLU A 10 1.23 -11.86 3.86
CA GLU A 10 2.61 -12.19 4.18
C GLU A 10 3.31 -12.84 2.99
N ASN A 11 4.57 -12.44 2.77
CA ASN A 11 5.43 -13.02 1.74
C ASN A 11 6.71 -13.49 2.39
N TYR A 12 6.77 -14.77 2.74
CA TYR A 12 7.92 -15.32 3.45
C TYR A 12 8.98 -15.84 2.48
N ARG A 13 10.25 -15.55 2.78
CA ARG A 13 11.38 -15.95 1.93
C ARG A 13 11.53 -17.48 1.78
N ASP A 14 11.13 -18.23 2.80
CA ASP A 14 11.20 -19.70 2.85
C ASP A 14 9.99 -20.39 2.24
N GLU A 15 8.96 -19.64 1.83
CA GLU A 15 7.89 -20.20 1.01
C GLU A 15 8.43 -20.53 -0.38
N GLN A 16 8.43 -21.82 -0.68
CA GLN A 16 8.64 -22.29 -2.04
C GLN A 16 7.51 -21.71 -2.89
N ALA A 17 7.87 -20.97 -3.95
CA ALA A 17 6.88 -20.54 -4.93
C ALA A 17 6.15 -21.79 -5.45
N CYS A 18 4.84 -21.85 -5.24
CA CYS A 18 4.05 -22.94 -5.80
C CYS A 18 4.07 -22.78 -7.31
N GLU A 19 4.48 -23.81 -8.04
CA GLU A 19 4.34 -23.78 -9.49
C GLU A 19 2.85 -23.84 -9.88
N PRO A 20 2.43 -23.13 -10.94
CA PRO A 20 3.23 -22.23 -11.76
C PRO A 20 3.51 -20.90 -11.06
N LEU A 21 4.71 -20.35 -11.30
CA LEU A 21 5.02 -18.98 -10.89
C LEU A 21 3.90 -18.04 -11.37
N PRO A 22 3.45 -17.08 -10.53
CA PRO A 22 2.46 -16.12 -10.97
C PRO A 22 2.96 -15.42 -12.24
N VAL A 23 2.22 -15.59 -13.32
CA VAL A 23 2.49 -14.91 -14.59
C VAL A 23 2.23 -13.44 -14.30
N GLN A 24 3.28 -12.61 -14.38
CA GLN A 24 3.10 -11.16 -14.37
C GLN A 24 2.44 -10.78 -15.70
N ASP A 25 1.15 -10.48 -15.65
CA ASP A 25 0.42 -10.09 -16.83
C ASP A 25 0.80 -8.66 -17.19
N ALA A 26 0.93 -8.37 -18.48
CA ALA A 26 1.24 -7.01 -18.96
C ALA A 26 0.17 -5.97 -18.55
N TRP A 27 -0.98 -6.43 -18.07
CA TRP A 27 -2.09 -5.64 -17.57
C TRP A 27 -2.11 -5.51 -16.04
N ASP A 28 -1.15 -6.10 -15.33
CA ASP A 28 -1.01 -5.89 -13.89
C ASP A 28 -0.85 -4.39 -13.64
N GLU A 29 -1.45 -3.93 -12.54
CA GLU A 29 -1.56 -2.50 -12.21
C GLU A 29 -0.18 -1.81 -12.15
N LEU A 30 0.84 -2.57 -11.76
CA LEU A 30 2.25 -2.17 -11.72
C LEU A 30 2.84 -1.81 -13.09
N TRP A 31 2.26 -2.29 -14.20
CA TRP A 31 2.73 -2.00 -15.56
C TRP A 31 2.02 -0.81 -16.22
N LEU A 32 0.95 -0.29 -15.61
CA LEU A 32 0.17 0.79 -16.22
C LEU A 32 0.95 2.10 -16.30
N ALA A 33 1.66 2.49 -15.24
CA ALA A 33 2.43 3.72 -15.20
C ALA A 33 3.52 3.81 -16.28
N PRO A 34 4.43 2.83 -16.42
CA PRO A 34 5.45 2.88 -17.47
C PRO A 34 4.84 2.83 -18.87
N THR A 35 3.78 2.05 -19.07
CA THR A 35 3.09 1.94 -20.37
C THR A 35 2.44 3.26 -20.78
N LEU A 36 1.80 3.95 -19.83
CA LEU A 36 1.09 5.21 -20.07
C LEU A 36 2.00 6.45 -20.02
N ARG A 37 3.29 6.29 -19.70
CA ARG A 37 4.23 7.41 -19.47
C ARG A 37 3.68 8.40 -18.44
N ALA A 38 3.04 7.84 -17.41
CA ALA A 38 2.26 8.56 -16.43
C ALA A 38 2.97 8.54 -15.06
N PRO A 39 2.92 9.63 -14.28
CA PRO A 39 3.41 9.62 -12.91
C PRO A 39 2.52 8.75 -12.02
N GLU A 40 3.15 7.98 -11.14
CA GLU A 40 2.53 7.10 -10.16
C GLU A 40 3.19 7.29 -8.80
N ILE A 41 2.37 7.34 -7.74
CA ILE A 41 2.86 7.36 -6.36
C ILE A 41 2.13 6.29 -5.57
N ILE A 42 2.91 5.43 -4.92
CA ILE A 42 2.42 4.46 -3.94
C ILE A 42 2.39 5.13 -2.57
N VAL A 43 1.19 5.23 -1.99
CA VAL A 43 0.94 5.97 -0.75
C VAL A 43 0.47 5.02 0.34
N PRO A 44 1.14 4.99 1.50
CA PRO A 44 0.64 4.37 2.72
C PRO A 44 -0.72 4.93 3.15
N ILE A 45 -1.73 4.07 3.31
CA ILE A 45 -3.08 4.49 3.71
C ILE A 45 -3.57 3.79 4.98
N GLY A 46 -2.90 2.72 5.41
CA GLY A 46 -3.32 1.94 6.55
C GLY A 46 -2.35 0.80 6.86
N GLN A 47 -2.68 0.03 7.88
CA GLN A 47 -1.98 -1.19 8.23
C GLN A 47 -2.97 -2.17 8.86
N VAL A 48 -2.78 -3.47 8.63
CA VAL A 48 -3.63 -4.53 9.16
C VAL A 48 -2.81 -5.51 10.01
N PRO A 49 -3.36 -6.00 11.14
CA PRO A 49 -2.64 -6.96 11.96
C PRO A 49 -2.56 -8.34 11.30
N TYR A 50 -1.43 -9.02 11.49
CA TYR A 50 -1.26 -10.44 11.14
C TYR A 50 -0.44 -11.15 12.22
N HIS A 51 -0.58 -12.49 12.32
CA HIS A 51 0.26 -13.28 13.23
C HIS A 51 1.49 -13.79 12.48
N SER A 52 2.67 -13.32 12.87
CA SER A 52 3.91 -13.70 12.22
C SER A 52 4.37 -15.08 12.68
N ARG A 53 4.48 -16.03 11.74
CA ARG A 53 5.02 -17.37 12.03
C ARG A 53 6.51 -17.36 12.39
N MET A 54 7.24 -16.31 11.99
CA MET A 54 8.69 -16.20 12.20
C MET A 54 9.03 -15.73 13.61
N THR A 55 8.22 -14.83 14.16
CA THR A 55 8.46 -14.21 15.48
C THR A 55 7.46 -14.68 16.54
N ASP A 56 6.43 -15.42 16.15
CA ASP A 56 5.31 -15.88 16.97
C ASP A 56 4.59 -14.75 17.72
N ARG A 57 4.44 -13.60 17.04
CA ARG A 57 3.82 -12.40 17.59
C ARG A 57 2.93 -11.72 16.56
N GLN A 58 1.99 -10.93 17.05
CA GLN A 58 1.21 -10.02 16.22
C GLN A 58 2.11 -8.91 15.66
N GLU A 59 2.09 -8.77 14.35
CA GLU A 59 2.79 -7.76 13.56
C GLU A 59 1.79 -7.01 12.66
N MET A 60 2.24 -5.99 11.93
CA MET A 60 1.38 -5.17 11.07
C MET A 60 1.83 -5.26 9.61
N LEU A 61 0.92 -5.59 8.71
CA LEU A 61 1.12 -5.50 7.27
C LEU A 61 0.76 -4.09 6.77
N PRO A 62 1.59 -3.48 5.92
CA PRO A 62 1.29 -2.20 5.31
C PRO A 62 0.14 -2.32 4.30
N VAL A 63 -0.77 -1.34 4.30
CA VAL A 63 -1.79 -1.16 3.26
C VAL A 63 -1.47 0.12 2.50
N CYS A 64 -1.24 -0.02 1.20
CA CYS A 64 -0.88 1.08 0.31
C CYS A 64 -1.88 1.17 -0.85
N ALA A 65 -2.03 2.37 -1.40
CA ALA A 65 -2.75 2.59 -2.65
C ALA A 65 -1.80 3.16 -3.70
N SER A 66 -1.92 2.70 -4.94
CA SER A 66 -1.27 3.35 -6.07
C SER A 66 -2.16 4.48 -6.58
N VAL A 67 -1.58 5.66 -6.78
CA VAL A 67 -2.26 6.80 -7.39
C VAL A 67 -1.52 7.21 -8.66
N LEU A 68 -2.19 7.00 -9.79
CA LEU A 68 -1.72 7.34 -11.12
C LEU A 68 -2.32 8.68 -11.58
N SER A 69 -1.54 9.53 -12.24
CA SER A 69 -2.01 10.77 -12.88
C SER A 69 -1.57 10.88 -14.34
N LYS A 70 -2.01 11.94 -15.02
CA LYS A 70 -1.66 12.22 -16.42
C LYS A 70 -0.17 12.56 -16.57
N GLU A 71 0.42 12.33 -17.74
CA GLU A 71 1.77 12.78 -18.06
C GLU A 71 2.04 14.24 -17.63
N LYS A 72 3.24 14.52 -17.12
CA LYS A 72 3.72 15.86 -16.72
C LYS A 72 2.92 16.52 -15.60
N THR A 73 2.32 15.74 -14.71
CA THR A 73 1.55 16.25 -13.55
C THR A 73 2.14 15.86 -12.20
N ASP A 74 3.41 15.45 -12.16
CA ASP A 74 4.12 14.91 -10.99
C ASP A 74 3.94 15.77 -9.73
N LEU A 75 4.19 17.09 -9.83
CA LEU A 75 4.02 18.01 -8.69
C LEU A 75 2.56 18.18 -8.27
N SER A 76 1.64 18.22 -9.23
CA SER A 76 0.21 18.33 -8.95
C SER A 76 -0.33 17.06 -8.27
N LEU A 77 0.19 15.89 -8.68
CA LEU A 77 -0.13 14.60 -8.06
C LEU A 77 0.32 14.58 -6.59
N ILE A 78 1.55 15.00 -6.30
CA ILE A 78 2.06 15.10 -4.91
C ILE A 78 1.17 16.01 -4.06
N GLN A 79 0.89 17.23 -4.54
CA GLN A 79 0.05 18.20 -3.83
C GLN A 79 -1.37 17.67 -3.60
N THR A 80 -1.93 16.97 -4.59
CA THR A 80 -3.26 16.37 -4.49
C THR A 80 -3.29 15.28 -3.43
N ILE A 81 -2.30 14.39 -3.43
CA ILE A 81 -2.18 13.32 -2.43
C ILE A 81 -2.04 13.91 -1.03
N GLU A 82 -1.14 14.88 -0.85
CA GLU A 82 -0.93 15.53 0.45
C GLU A 82 -2.24 16.17 0.96
N ASN A 83 -2.94 16.89 0.09
CA ASN A 83 -4.22 17.50 0.45
C ASN A 83 -5.24 16.43 0.85
N VAL A 84 -5.39 15.36 0.06
CA VAL A 84 -6.34 14.27 0.38
C VAL A 84 -6.01 13.64 1.74
N LEU A 85 -4.74 13.32 2.00
CA LEU A 85 -4.33 12.74 3.29
C LEU A 85 -4.63 13.69 4.46
N ARG A 86 -4.35 14.99 4.31
CA ARG A 86 -4.67 16.01 5.33
C ARG A 86 -6.17 16.08 5.62
N HIS A 87 -6.99 16.13 4.58
CA HIS A 87 -8.45 16.19 4.71
C HIS A 87 -9.02 14.90 5.30
N ALA A 88 -8.41 13.75 5.01
CA ALA A 88 -8.79 12.46 5.56
C ALA A 88 -8.20 12.20 6.97
N HIS A 89 -7.49 13.17 7.56
CA HIS A 89 -6.78 13.02 8.83
C HIS A 89 -5.82 11.82 8.86
N ARG A 90 -5.20 11.53 7.71
CA ARG A 90 -4.20 10.48 7.52
C ARG A 90 -2.78 11.04 7.77
N PRO A 91 -1.84 10.23 8.26
CA PRO A 91 -0.47 10.66 8.50
C PRO A 91 0.23 11.00 7.18
N LEU A 92 1.12 11.99 7.24
CA LEU A 92 1.99 12.36 6.12
C LEU A 92 3.41 11.80 6.29
N SER A 93 3.65 11.09 7.39
CA SER A 93 4.92 10.46 7.72
C SER A 93 4.67 9.01 8.09
N VAL A 94 5.61 8.15 7.72
CA VAL A 94 5.65 6.76 8.12
C VAL A 94 6.72 6.54 9.19
N ALA A 95 6.46 5.60 10.08
CA ALA A 95 7.45 5.09 11.02
C ALA A 95 8.35 4.04 10.32
N THR A 96 9.41 3.63 11.02
CA THR A 96 10.28 2.53 10.58
C THR A 96 10.09 1.30 11.46
N GLY A 97 10.24 0.12 10.87
CA GLY A 97 10.15 -1.16 11.58
C GLY A 97 8.77 -1.82 11.45
N ARG A 98 8.26 -2.37 12.56
CA ARG A 98 7.06 -3.23 12.58
C ARG A 98 5.75 -2.49 12.33
N GLN A 99 5.68 -1.20 12.67
CA GLN A 99 4.49 -0.39 12.48
C GLN A 99 4.77 0.64 11.38
N MET A 100 3.79 0.81 10.49
CA MET A 100 3.84 1.78 9.39
C MET A 100 3.66 3.21 9.88
N PHE A 101 2.95 3.41 10.99
CA PHE A 101 2.66 4.72 11.56
C PHE A 101 3.10 4.78 13.02
N GLU A 102 3.39 6.00 13.49
CA GLU A 102 3.82 6.25 14.86
C GLU A 102 2.74 5.83 15.89
N PRO A 103 3.15 5.47 17.14
CA PRO A 103 2.22 5.05 18.19
C PRO A 103 1.12 6.09 18.43
N GLY A 104 -0.14 5.64 18.46
CA GLY A 104 -1.33 6.51 18.60
C GLY A 104 -2.11 6.74 17.31
N TRP A 105 -1.67 6.16 16.18
CA TRP A 105 -2.45 6.07 14.95
C TRP A 105 -3.11 4.69 14.78
N ASP A 106 -3.44 4.04 15.89
CA ASP A 106 -3.80 2.62 15.90
C ASP A 106 -4.91 2.31 14.90
N VAL A 107 -4.62 1.25 14.14
CA VAL A 107 -5.43 0.34 13.32
C VAL A 107 -6.85 0.82 13.06
N VAL A 108 -7.28 0.78 11.79
CA VAL A 108 -8.70 0.93 11.42
C VAL A 108 -9.53 -0.10 12.20
N GLU A 109 -9.97 0.26 13.40
CA GLU A 109 -10.88 -0.51 14.22
C GLU A 109 -12.26 -0.41 13.55
N HIS A 110 -12.76 -1.58 13.13
CA HIS A 110 -14.16 -1.88 12.94
C HIS A 110 -14.99 -0.94 12.06
N LEU A 111 -15.04 -1.25 10.76
CA LEU A 111 -16.35 -1.27 10.09
C LEU A 111 -17.05 -2.60 10.39
N SER A 112 -17.41 -2.79 11.66
CA SER A 112 -18.58 -3.59 12.02
C SER A 112 -19.70 -2.60 12.30
N THR A 113 -20.51 -2.31 11.27
CA THR A 113 -21.91 -1.90 11.44
C THR A 113 -22.64 -1.90 10.09
N SER A 114 -23.37 -2.99 9.82
CA SER A 114 -24.79 -3.05 9.40
C SER A 114 -25.07 -4.31 8.60
#